data_AF-A0A484NS97-F1
#
_entry.id   AF-A0A484NS97-F1
#
_cell.length_a   1.000
_cell.length_b   1.000
_cell.length_c   1.000
_cell.angle_alpha   90.00
_cell.angle_beta   90.00
_cell.angle_gamma   90.00
#
_symmetry.space_group_name_H-M   'P 1'
#
loop_
_entity.id
_entity.type
_entity.pdbx_description
1 polymer ?
#
loop_
_entity_poly.entity_id
_entity_poly.type
_entity_poly.pdbx_seq_one_letter_code
_entity_poly.pdbx_strand_id
1 'polypeptide(L)'
;MTAVAVAEENDVLDTPLLDAERANLLHRITEEGGYAYARMEAQAAGGDPKAAEAAREMAWEQLHSGPWHSVVPVWRDAYSLACLHVARLHYAAGEFRQAIRALDMGIIMGGLTLRDDLNLAIRKATRKASSSPEASPANDQLEQSHRIASRDLSIEEVRILPSISVSDVSGEQPEQA
;
A
#
# COMPACT_ATOMS: atom_id res chain seq x y z
N MET A 1 -28.97 -41.69 -4.51
CA MET A 1 -28.82 -40.23 -4.70
C MET A 1 -28.10 -39.70 -3.47
N THR A 2 -26.77 -39.65 -3.53
CA THR A 2 -25.93 -39.21 -2.42
C THR A 2 -25.47 -37.81 -2.78
N ALA A 3 -26.02 -36.81 -2.09
CA ALA A 3 -25.57 -35.43 -2.20
C ALA A 3 -24.16 -35.35 -1.59
N VAL A 4 -23.16 -35.18 -2.44
CA VAL A 4 -21.82 -34.80 -2.01
C VAL A 4 -21.89 -33.32 -1.65
N ALA A 5 -21.95 -33.04 -0.36
CA ALA A 5 -21.61 -31.73 0.16
C ALA A 5 -20.13 -31.49 -0.16
N VAL A 6 -19.86 -30.75 -1.23
CA VAL A 6 -18.54 -30.21 -1.50
C VAL A 6 -18.29 -29.26 -0.34
N ALA A 7 -17.33 -29.60 0.53
CA ALA A 7 -16.84 -28.68 1.53
C ALA A 7 -16.48 -27.38 0.81
N GLU A 8 -17.11 -26.26 1.21
CA GLU A 8 -16.62 -24.94 0.84
C GLU A 8 -15.21 -24.83 1.40
N GLU A 9 -14.23 -25.20 0.58
CA GLU A 9 -12.86 -24.76 0.74
C GLU A 9 -12.95 -23.25 0.85
N ASN A 10 -12.69 -22.72 2.05
CA ASN A 10 -12.81 -21.28 2.33
C ASN A 10 -12.07 -20.53 1.22
N ASP A 11 -12.82 -19.90 0.32
CA ASP A 11 -12.28 -19.22 -0.84
C ASP A 11 -11.58 -17.95 -0.35
N VAL A 12 -10.30 -18.08 -0.01
CA VAL A 12 -9.43 -17.04 0.58
C VAL A 12 -8.18 -16.90 -0.29
N LEU A 13 -7.57 -15.71 -0.31
CA LEU A 13 -6.30 -15.53 -1.03
C LEU A 13 -5.15 -16.27 -0.34
N ASP A 14 -4.52 -17.20 -1.08
CA ASP A 14 -3.36 -17.96 -0.65
C ASP A 14 -2.10 -17.07 -0.68
N THR A 15 -1.34 -17.01 0.42
CA THR A 15 -0.08 -16.24 0.50
C THR A 15 1.00 -17.01 1.27
N PRO A 16 1.49 -18.14 0.72
CA PRO A 16 2.41 -19.02 1.43
C PRO A 16 3.76 -18.36 1.78
N LEU A 17 4.28 -17.44 0.94
CA LEU A 17 5.53 -16.75 1.25
C LEU A 17 5.35 -15.74 2.38
N LEU A 18 4.25 -15.00 2.37
CA LEU A 18 3.88 -14.12 3.46
C LEU A 18 3.79 -14.91 4.76
N ASP A 19 3.04 -16.01 4.78
CA ASP A 19 2.83 -16.78 6.00
C ASP A 19 4.16 -17.31 6.58
N ALA A 20 5.14 -17.63 5.72
CA ALA A 20 6.49 -18.04 6.11
C ALA A 20 7.39 -16.86 6.57
N GLU A 21 7.41 -15.75 5.83
CA GLU A 21 8.35 -14.64 6.04
C GLU A 21 7.82 -13.55 6.98
N ARG A 22 6.53 -13.57 7.35
CA ARG A 22 5.87 -12.51 8.13
C ARG A 22 6.65 -12.11 9.37
N ALA A 23 7.11 -13.08 10.16
CA ALA A 23 7.85 -12.79 11.40
C ALA A 23 9.19 -12.10 11.13
N ASN A 24 9.91 -12.53 10.09
CA ASN A 24 11.19 -11.95 9.67
C ASN A 24 11.00 -10.52 9.13
N LEU A 25 10.00 -10.32 8.27
CA LEU A 25 9.64 -9.00 7.77
C LEU A 25 9.28 -8.03 8.89
N LEU A 26 8.41 -8.45 9.83
CA LEU A 26 8.04 -7.60 10.96
C LEU A 26 9.25 -7.27 11.84
N HIS A 27 10.15 -8.22 12.08
CA HIS A 27 11.38 -7.96 12.83
C HIS A 27 12.22 -6.86 12.16
N ARG A 28 12.51 -6.99 10.87
CA ARG A 28 13.27 -5.99 10.10
C ARG A 28 12.57 -4.63 10.07
N ILE A 29 11.23 -4.59 9.96
CA ILE A 29 10.46 -3.35 10.01
C ILE A 29 10.59 -2.68 11.38
N THR A 30 10.56 -3.46 12.47
CA THR A 30 10.73 -2.91 13.83
C THR A 30 12.15 -2.39 14.11
N GLU A 31 13.18 -2.98 13.49
CA GLU A 31 14.56 -2.45 13.56
C GLU A 31 14.66 -1.05 12.96
N GLU A 32 13.87 -0.76 11.93
CA GLU A 32 13.75 0.57 11.31
C GLU A 32 12.73 1.49 12.01
N GLY A 33 12.31 1.14 13.25
CA GLY A 33 11.38 1.93 14.05
C GLY A 33 9.90 1.73 13.72
N GLY A 34 9.55 0.74 12.88
CA GLY A 34 8.18 0.46 12.44
C GLY A 34 7.27 -0.25 13.45
N TYR A 35 7.39 0.01 14.75
CA TYR A 35 6.58 -0.63 15.78
C TYR A 35 5.07 -0.34 15.64
N ALA A 36 4.71 0.89 15.25
CA ALA A 36 3.32 1.25 14.99
C ALA A 36 2.74 0.46 13.81
N TYR A 37 3.53 0.33 12.72
CA TYR A 37 3.18 -0.50 11.58
C TYR A 37 2.97 -1.96 12.00
N ALA A 38 3.90 -2.55 12.76
CA ALA A 38 3.80 -3.94 13.19
C ALA A 38 2.54 -4.21 14.03
N ARG A 39 2.10 -3.24 14.84
CA ARG A 39 0.83 -3.34 15.59
C ARG A 39 -0.38 -3.30 14.66
N MET A 40 -0.43 -2.38 13.70
CA MET A 40 -1.53 -2.31 12.74
C MET A 40 -1.57 -3.56 11.86
N GLU A 41 -0.42 -4.06 11.42
CA GLU A 41 -0.32 -5.30 10.66
C GLU A 41 -0.86 -6.50 11.44
N ALA A 42 -0.57 -6.62 12.74
CA ALA A 42 -1.11 -7.71 13.55
C ALA A 42 -2.65 -7.67 13.66
N GLN A 43 -3.23 -6.47 13.73
CA GLN A 43 -4.69 -6.29 13.71
C GLN A 43 -5.27 -6.59 12.32
N ALA A 44 -4.56 -6.18 11.25
CA ALA A 44 -4.94 -6.48 9.86
C ALA A 44 -4.94 -7.99 9.60
N ALA A 45 -3.93 -8.71 10.08
CA ALA A 45 -3.86 -10.18 10.03
C ALA A 45 -4.98 -10.85 10.82
N GLY A 46 -5.49 -10.17 11.87
CA GLY A 46 -6.70 -10.56 12.61
C GLY A 46 -8.01 -10.23 11.89
N GLY A 47 -7.97 -9.63 10.70
CA GLY A 47 -9.14 -9.30 9.90
C GLY A 47 -9.69 -7.88 10.10
N ASP A 48 -8.94 -6.96 10.72
CA ASP A 48 -9.37 -5.56 10.88
C ASP A 48 -9.10 -4.73 9.61
N PRO A 49 -10.14 -4.28 8.86
CA PRO A 49 -9.95 -3.52 7.64
C PRO A 49 -9.38 -2.12 7.86
N LYS A 50 -9.68 -1.48 9.00
CA LYS A 50 -9.12 -0.15 9.30
C LYS A 50 -7.63 -0.25 9.59
N ALA A 51 -7.23 -1.31 10.27
CA ALA A 51 -5.82 -1.56 10.55
C ALA A 51 -5.02 -1.90 9.27
N ALA A 52 -5.63 -2.65 8.33
CA ALA A 52 -5.01 -2.95 7.03
C ALA A 52 -4.74 -1.68 6.21
N GLU A 53 -5.75 -0.80 6.10
CA GLU A 53 -5.59 0.50 5.42
C GLU A 53 -4.60 1.42 6.15
N ALA A 54 -4.63 1.46 7.49
CA ALA A 54 -3.67 2.23 8.28
C ALA A 54 -2.22 1.74 8.08
N ALA A 55 -1.99 0.42 8.06
CA ALA A 55 -0.68 -0.15 7.77
C ALA A 55 -0.21 0.22 6.35
N ARG A 56 -1.12 0.19 5.36
CA ARG A 56 -0.81 0.59 3.98
C ARG A 56 -0.38 2.07 3.91
N GLU A 57 -1.11 2.96 4.59
CA GLU A 57 -0.79 4.39 4.62
C GLU A 57 0.54 4.66 5.32
N MET A 58 0.79 4.03 6.48
CA MET A 58 2.09 4.16 7.18
C MET A 58 3.26 3.74 6.29
N ALA A 59 3.13 2.62 5.56
CA ALA A 59 4.17 2.19 4.63
C ALA A 59 4.29 3.15 3.43
N TRP A 60 3.17 3.67 2.92
CA TRP A 60 3.15 4.67 1.84
C TRP A 60 3.92 5.94 2.22
N GLU A 61 3.67 6.49 3.41
CA GLU A 61 4.37 7.67 3.94
C GLU A 61 5.89 7.45 3.94
N GLN A 62 6.32 6.26 4.36
CA GLN A 62 7.75 5.93 4.40
C GLN A 62 8.36 5.83 3.01
N LEU A 63 7.63 5.29 2.03
CA LEU A 63 8.07 5.25 0.63
C LEU A 63 8.17 6.63 -0.02
N HIS A 64 7.42 7.62 0.49
CA HIS A 64 7.35 8.98 -0.06
C HIS A 64 8.03 10.03 0.83
N SER A 65 8.80 9.60 1.83
CA SER A 65 9.50 10.49 2.76
C SER A 65 10.75 11.16 2.17
N GLY A 66 11.24 10.71 1.00
CA GLY A 66 12.44 11.25 0.38
C GLY A 66 12.79 10.63 -0.97
N PRO A 67 13.98 10.92 -1.53
CA PRO A 67 14.42 10.33 -2.79
C PRO A 67 14.41 8.80 -2.73
N TRP A 68 13.97 8.16 -3.82
CA TRP A 68 13.74 6.70 -3.87
C TRP A 68 14.92 5.83 -3.43
N HIS A 69 16.16 6.28 -3.66
CA HIS A 69 17.38 5.57 -3.25
C HIS A 69 17.68 5.64 -1.75
N SER A 70 17.06 6.58 -1.03
CA SER A 70 17.23 6.77 0.42
C SER A 70 16.18 6.01 1.23
N VAL A 71 15.13 5.50 0.58
CA VAL A 71 14.09 4.70 1.23
C VAL A 71 14.64 3.31 1.55
N VAL A 72 14.60 2.95 2.83
CA VAL A 72 15.07 1.63 3.28
C VAL A 72 14.26 0.52 2.59
N PRO A 73 14.91 -0.49 1.97
CA PRO A 73 14.22 -1.51 1.17
C PRO A 73 13.08 -2.24 1.90
N VAL A 74 13.17 -2.38 3.23
CA VAL A 74 12.15 -3.07 4.03
C VAL A 74 10.78 -2.41 3.96
N TRP A 75 10.71 -1.09 3.76
CA TRP A 75 9.43 -0.38 3.63
C TRP A 75 8.69 -0.72 2.33
N ARG A 76 9.41 -1.16 1.30
CA ARG A 76 8.79 -1.70 0.07
C ARG A 76 8.14 -3.05 0.34
N ASP A 77 8.81 -3.93 1.08
CA ASP A 77 8.24 -5.20 1.49
C ASP A 77 7.04 -5.00 2.44
N ALA A 78 7.12 -4.01 3.34
CA ALA A 78 6.01 -3.61 4.21
C ALA A 78 4.80 -3.13 3.39
N TYR A 79 5.02 -2.31 2.35
CA TYR A 79 3.92 -1.87 1.49
C TYR A 79 3.24 -3.06 0.77
N SER A 80 4.01 -4.00 0.21
CA SER A 80 3.47 -5.24 -0.38
C SER A 80 2.65 -6.06 0.63
N LEU A 81 3.15 -6.17 1.86
CA LEU A 81 2.49 -6.87 2.96
C LEU A 81 1.13 -6.25 3.29
N ALA A 82 1.08 -4.93 3.47
CA ALA A 82 -0.17 -4.23 3.74
C ALA A 82 -1.18 -4.36 2.58
N CYS A 83 -0.71 -4.28 1.33
CA CYS A 83 -1.52 -4.51 0.14
C CYS A 83 -2.15 -5.93 0.11
N LEU A 84 -1.41 -6.96 0.52
CA LEU A 84 -1.95 -8.32 0.61
C LEU A 84 -3.07 -8.43 1.66
N HIS A 85 -2.92 -7.77 2.81
CA HIS A 85 -3.97 -7.74 3.84
C HIS A 85 -5.23 -7.02 3.35
N VAL A 86 -5.09 -5.83 2.75
CA VAL A 86 -6.21 -5.10 2.14
C VAL A 86 -6.91 -5.94 1.08
N ALA A 87 -6.12 -6.61 0.22
CA ALA A 87 -6.67 -7.46 -0.83
C ALA A 87 -7.43 -8.68 -0.28
N ARG A 88 -6.91 -9.33 0.78
CA ARG A 88 -7.58 -10.45 1.48
C ARG A 88 -8.95 -10.04 2.00
N LEU A 89 -9.04 -8.86 2.60
CA LEU A 89 -10.29 -8.32 3.14
C LEU A 89 -11.31 -8.00 2.05
N HIS A 90 -10.90 -7.31 0.99
CA HIS A 90 -11.77 -7.06 -0.17
C HIS A 90 -12.20 -8.37 -0.86
N TYR A 91 -11.30 -9.34 -0.99
CA TYR A 91 -11.62 -10.64 -1.57
C TYR A 91 -12.68 -11.37 -0.74
N ALA A 92 -12.52 -11.39 0.59
CA ALA A 92 -13.50 -11.99 1.50
C ALA A 92 -14.86 -11.28 1.46
N ALA A 93 -14.88 -9.97 1.18
CA ALA A 93 -16.11 -9.18 0.99
C ALA A 93 -16.75 -9.35 -0.40
N GLY A 94 -16.14 -10.12 -1.32
CA GLY A 94 -16.61 -10.26 -2.71
C GLY A 94 -16.24 -9.07 -3.62
N GLU A 95 -15.43 -8.13 -3.12
CA GLU A 95 -15.01 -6.91 -3.81
C GLU A 95 -13.75 -7.16 -4.65
N PHE A 96 -13.84 -8.09 -5.60
CA PHE A 96 -12.67 -8.62 -6.31
C PHE A 96 -11.89 -7.55 -7.10
N ARG A 97 -12.55 -6.52 -7.61
CA ARG A 97 -11.87 -5.41 -8.30
C ARG A 97 -11.06 -4.55 -7.34
N GLN A 98 -11.58 -4.29 -6.16
CA GLN A 98 -10.86 -3.57 -5.11
C GLN A 98 -9.66 -4.39 -4.63
N ALA A 99 -9.83 -5.71 -4.48
CA ALA A 99 -8.72 -6.61 -4.18
C ALA A 99 -7.62 -6.55 -5.26
N ILE A 100 -7.97 -6.65 -6.54
CA ILE A 100 -7.00 -6.54 -7.66
C ILE A 100 -6.27 -5.19 -7.61
N ARG A 101 -6.98 -4.08 -7.43
CA ARG A 101 -6.35 -2.74 -7.33
C ARG A 101 -5.33 -2.67 -6.20
N ALA A 102 -5.65 -3.20 -5.02
CA ALA A 102 -4.71 -3.24 -3.90
C ALA A 102 -3.46 -4.08 -4.23
N LEU A 103 -3.64 -5.22 -4.90
CA LEU A 103 -2.54 -6.10 -5.32
C LEU A 103 -1.65 -5.45 -6.39
N ASP A 104 -2.23 -4.77 -7.38
CA ASP A 104 -1.49 -4.04 -8.41
C ASP A 104 -0.61 -2.95 -7.80
N MET A 105 -1.14 -2.21 -6.81
CA MET A 105 -0.34 -1.24 -6.07
C MET A 105 0.82 -1.90 -5.34
N GLY A 106 0.58 -3.05 -4.70
CA GLY A 106 1.63 -3.85 -4.06
C GLY A 106 2.70 -4.33 -5.06
N ILE A 107 2.33 -4.53 -6.34
CA ILE A 107 3.27 -4.89 -7.40
C ILE A 107 4.10 -3.69 -7.87
N ILE A 108 3.46 -2.55 -8.12
CA ILE A 108 4.13 -1.37 -8.68
C ILE A 108 5.08 -0.74 -7.68
N MET A 109 4.64 -0.58 -6.43
CA MET A 109 5.36 0.19 -5.41
C MET A 109 6.12 -0.67 -4.40
N GLY A 110 5.73 -1.93 -4.29
CA GLY A 110 6.24 -2.82 -3.26
C GLY A 110 7.56 -3.53 -3.61
N GLY A 111 8.02 -4.32 -2.66
CA GLY A 111 9.27 -5.08 -2.75
C GLY A 111 9.11 -6.38 -3.54
N LEU A 112 10.23 -7.02 -3.87
CA LEU A 112 10.23 -8.28 -4.62
C LEU A 112 9.94 -9.50 -3.72
N THR A 113 10.09 -9.38 -2.40
CA THR A 113 9.98 -10.50 -1.45
C THR A 113 8.63 -11.22 -1.54
N LEU A 114 7.54 -10.47 -1.70
CA LEU A 114 6.17 -11.00 -1.74
C LEU A 114 5.59 -11.03 -3.17
N ARG A 115 6.44 -10.89 -4.19
CA ARG A 115 6.00 -10.77 -5.60
C ARG A 115 5.21 -11.99 -6.07
N ASP A 116 5.63 -13.19 -5.69
CA ASP A 116 4.95 -14.42 -6.13
C ASP A 116 3.57 -14.58 -5.49
N ASP A 117 3.44 -14.22 -4.21
CA ASP A 117 2.15 -14.19 -3.50
C ASP A 117 1.21 -13.16 -4.10
N LEU A 118 1.70 -11.94 -4.40
CA LEU A 118 0.92 -10.91 -5.09
C LEU A 118 0.41 -11.42 -6.45
N ASN A 119 1.28 -12.04 -7.25
CA ASN A 119 0.91 -12.60 -8.55
C ASN A 119 -0.10 -13.75 -8.43
N LEU A 120 0.06 -14.62 -7.44
CA LEU A 120 -0.87 -15.71 -7.16
C LEU A 120 -2.25 -15.18 -6.79
N ALA A 121 -2.27 -14.20 -5.88
CA ALA A 121 -3.49 -13.53 -5.44
C ALA A 121 -4.21 -12.83 -6.59
N ILE A 122 -3.49 -12.13 -7.48
CA ILE A 122 -4.09 -11.49 -8.66
C ILE A 122 -4.74 -12.53 -9.56
N ARG A 123 -4.03 -13.62 -9.90
CA ARG A 123 -4.59 -14.69 -10.73
C ARG A 123 -5.86 -15.30 -10.12
N LYS A 124 -5.93 -15.43 -8.81
CA LYS A 124 -7.13 -15.93 -8.11
C LYS A 124 -8.26 -14.89 -8.16
N ALA A 125 -7.99 -13.65 -7.78
CA ALA A 125 -8.96 -12.55 -7.80
C ALA A 125 -9.51 -12.25 -9.20
N THR A 126 -8.68 -12.26 -10.24
CA THR A 126 -9.11 -12.06 -11.63
C THR A 126 -10.05 -13.17 -12.08
N ARG A 127 -9.72 -14.44 -11.82
CA ARG A 127 -10.61 -15.58 -12.15
C ARG A 127 -11.98 -15.41 -11.48
N LYS A 128 -11.98 -15.03 -10.20
CA LYS A 128 -13.21 -14.82 -9.45
C LYS A 128 -14.03 -13.63 -9.97
N ALA A 129 -13.37 -12.50 -10.26
CA ALA A 129 -13.98 -11.32 -10.86
C ALA A 129 -14.63 -11.60 -12.22
N SER A 130 -13.99 -12.43 -13.06
CA SER A 130 -14.54 -12.83 -14.37
C SER A 130 -15.71 -13.81 -14.25
N SER A 131 -15.80 -14.57 -13.16
CA SER A 131 -16.88 -15.52 -12.90
C SER A 131 -18.11 -14.89 -12.22
N SER A 132 -17.99 -13.66 -11.70
CA SER A 132 -19.08 -12.96 -11.01
C SER A 132 -19.80 -12.02 -11.98
N PRO A 133 -21.03 -12.35 -12.43
CA PRO A 133 -21.86 -11.40 -13.15
C PRO A 133 -22.33 -10.33 -12.14
N GLU A 134 -22.00 -9.07 -12.43
CA GLU A 134 -22.41 -7.87 -11.70
C GLU A 134 -21.64 -7.52 -10.41
N ALA A 135 -20.85 -6.46 -10.53
CA ALA A 135 -20.89 -5.37 -9.55
C ALA A 135 -20.72 -4.08 -10.35
N SER A 136 -21.64 -3.13 -10.16
CA SER A 136 -21.65 -1.81 -10.81
C SER A 136 -20.39 -1.00 -10.47
N PRO A 137 -19.91 -0.08 -11.32
CA PRO A 137 -18.81 0.83 -11.00
C PRO A 137 -19.32 1.93 -10.07
N ALA A 138 -19.58 1.61 -8.81
CA ALA A 138 -19.99 2.58 -7.81
C ALA A 138 -19.24 2.30 -6.51
N ASN A 139 -18.05 2.90 -6.38
CA ASN A 139 -17.70 3.82 -5.28
C ASN A 139 -16.19 4.16 -5.35
N ASP A 140 -15.76 4.88 -6.39
CA ASP A 140 -14.44 5.54 -6.42
C ASP A 140 -14.53 6.89 -5.69
N GLN A 141 -14.92 6.85 -4.41
CA GLN A 141 -15.11 8.06 -3.59
C GLN A 141 -14.07 8.24 -2.48
N LEU A 142 -13.11 7.31 -2.35
CA LEU A 142 -11.92 7.51 -1.49
C LEU A 142 -10.77 8.25 -2.22
N GLU A 143 -10.84 8.39 -3.54
CA GLU A 143 -9.84 9.08 -4.38
C GLU A 143 -10.34 10.46 -4.87
N GLN A 144 -10.92 11.26 -3.97
CA GLN A 144 -11.27 12.67 -4.28
C GLN A 144 -10.46 13.69 -3.49
N SER A 145 -9.53 13.25 -2.65
CA SER A 145 -8.66 14.15 -1.88
C SER A 145 -7.34 14.52 -2.59
N HIS A 146 -7.00 13.87 -3.71
CA HIS A 146 -5.77 14.15 -4.47
C HIS A 146 -5.99 14.44 -5.96
N ARG A 147 -7.18 14.87 -6.38
CA ARG A 147 -7.39 15.48 -7.70
C ARG A 147 -6.87 16.93 -7.69
N ILE A 148 -5.55 17.07 -7.80
CA ILE A 148 -4.98 18.29 -8.38
C ILE A 148 -5.52 18.38 -9.80
N ALA A 149 -6.16 19.49 -10.11
CA ALA A 149 -6.79 19.76 -11.39
C ALA A 149 -5.82 19.45 -12.55
N SER A 150 -6.10 18.38 -13.31
CA SER A 150 -5.53 18.20 -14.65
C SER A 150 -6.10 19.30 -15.53
N ARG A 151 -5.41 20.44 -15.54
CA ARG A 151 -5.52 21.44 -16.58
C ARG A 151 -4.39 21.12 -17.54
N ASP A 152 -4.74 20.85 -18.80
CA ASP A 152 -3.81 20.51 -19.87
C ASP A 152 -2.57 21.42 -19.83
N LEU A 153 -1.43 20.87 -19.39
CA LEU A 153 -0.13 21.53 -19.48
C LEU A 153 0.49 21.12 -20.82
N SER A 154 0.18 21.89 -21.86
CA SER A 154 0.95 21.88 -23.10
C SER A 154 2.41 22.24 -22.82
N ILE A 155 3.35 21.47 -23.36
CA ILE A 155 4.81 21.55 -23.16
C ILE A 155 5.41 22.78 -23.91
N GLU A 156 4.93 23.99 -23.69
CA GLU A 156 5.44 25.18 -24.40
C GLU A 156 5.65 26.43 -23.52
N GLU A 157 5.66 26.32 -22.19
CA GLU A 157 5.91 27.51 -21.36
C GLU A 157 6.80 27.23 -20.13
N VAL A 158 8.10 27.03 -20.38
CA VAL A 158 9.13 27.27 -19.35
C VAL A 158 9.38 28.78 -19.30
N ARG A 159 8.77 29.46 -18.33
CA ARG A 159 9.14 30.83 -17.97
C ARG A 159 9.35 30.99 -16.47
N ILE A 160 10.63 30.82 -16.10
CA ILE A 160 11.42 31.59 -15.13
C ILE A 160 10.82 31.72 -13.71
N LEU A 161 11.42 31.00 -12.75
CA LEU A 161 11.27 31.27 -11.32
C LEU A 161 12.04 32.54 -10.92
N PRO A 162 11.46 33.43 -10.07
CA PRO A 162 12.20 34.56 -9.55
C PRO A 162 13.23 34.08 -8.51
N SER A 163 14.48 34.51 -8.70
CA SER A 163 15.57 34.31 -7.77
C SER A 163 15.35 35.18 -6.53
N ILE A 164 14.92 34.55 -5.43
CA ILE A 164 14.88 35.19 -4.11
C ILE A 164 16.25 34.97 -3.46
N SER A 165 17.08 36.00 -3.45
CA SER A 165 18.32 36.04 -2.68
C SER A 165 18.00 36.09 -1.20
N VAL A 166 18.45 35.09 -0.44
CA VAL A 166 18.46 35.12 1.02
C VAL A 166 19.69 35.93 1.45
N SER A 167 19.47 37.11 2.01
CA SER A 167 20.50 37.83 2.77
C SER A 167 19.86 38.46 3.99
N ASP A 168 20.42 38.06 5.13
CA ASP A 168 20.50 38.75 6.42
C ASP A 168 19.23 39.12 7.19
N VAL A 169 18.96 38.32 8.22
CA VAL A 169 18.78 38.87 9.56
C VAL A 169 19.46 37.96 10.59
N SER A 170 20.75 38.15 10.82
CA SER A 170 21.40 37.71 12.05
C SER A 170 21.44 38.90 12.99
N GLY A 171 20.46 38.96 13.89
CA GLY A 171 20.52 39.77 15.09
C GLY A 171 21.11 38.94 16.24
N GLU A 172 21.80 39.65 17.14
CA GLU A 172 22.44 39.19 18.38
C GLU A 172 23.83 38.55 18.27
N GLN A 173 24.86 39.26 18.76
CA GLN A 173 25.58 38.90 20.01
C GLN A 173 26.64 39.97 20.42
N PRO A 174 27.26 39.94 21.64
CA PRO A 174 27.23 41.05 22.61
C PRO A 174 28.61 41.67 22.99
N GLU A 175 28.53 42.73 23.82
CA GLU A 175 29.37 43.15 24.98
C GLU A 175 30.90 42.90 25.06
N GLN A 176 31.58 43.91 25.66
CA GLN A 176 32.96 43.94 26.25
C GLN A 176 34.10 44.18 25.24
N ALA A 177 35.08 45.08 25.43
CA ALA A 177 35.51 45.94 26.52
C ALA A 177 36.29 47.16 25.97
#